data_AF-A0A534CBT8-F1
#
_entry.id   AF-A0A534CBT8-F1
#
_cell.length_a   1.000
_cell.length_b   1.000
_cell.length_c   1.000
_cell.angle_alpha   90.00
_cell.angle_beta   90.00
_cell.angle_gamma   90.00
#
_symmetry.space_group_name_H-M   'P 1'
#
loop_
_entity.id
_entity.type
_entity.pdbx_description
1 polymer ?
#
loop_
_entity_poly.entity_id
_entity_poly.type
_entity_poly.pdbx_seq_one_letter_code
_entity_poly.pdbx_strand_id
1 'polypeptide(L)'
;QRPGVLTLGFARRFATYKRATLLLRDRARLARLVSNPERPVLLLFAGKAHPADEPGKYVLREMRQLMMSQEFMGRIIFLEDYDLQLARSLVSGVDVWLNNPIAPLEASGTSGIKAAINGRLNLSILDGWWAEGWMQDNGWGI
;
A
#
# COMPACT_ATOMS: atom_id res chain seq x y z
N GLN A 1 15.99 5.10 8.34
CA GLN A 1 15.08 6.00 7.60
C GLN A 1 15.92 7.02 6.83
N ARG A 2 15.51 7.41 5.62
CA ARG A 2 16.09 8.56 4.92
C ARG A 2 15.27 9.79 5.30
N PRO A 3 15.79 10.75 6.09
CA PRO A 3 15.03 11.94 6.43
C PRO A 3 14.63 12.68 5.14
N GLY A 4 13.34 13.03 5.01
CA GLY A 4 12.79 13.78 3.88
C GLY A 4 12.13 12.97 2.76
N VAL A 5 12.07 11.63 2.84
CA VAL A 5 11.34 10.78 1.87
C VAL A 5 10.01 10.31 2.47
N LEU A 6 8.89 10.64 1.82
CA LEU A 6 7.57 10.15 2.20
C LEU A 6 7.45 8.66 1.84
N THR A 7 7.36 7.80 2.85
CA THR A 7 7.25 6.36 2.66
C THR A 7 5.80 5.90 2.82
N LEU A 8 5.24 5.31 1.76
CA LEU A 8 3.89 4.77 1.74
C LEU A 8 3.95 3.24 1.80
N GLY A 9 3.15 2.62 2.67
CA GLY A 9 3.09 1.17 2.83
C GLY A 9 1.78 0.56 2.34
N PHE A 10 1.86 -0.53 1.58
CA PHE A 10 0.74 -1.38 1.22
C PHE A 10 1.14 -2.85 1.44
N ALA A 11 0.60 -3.51 2.47
CA ALA A 11 0.90 -4.92 2.71
C ALA A 11 -0.35 -5.75 2.99
N ARG A 12 -0.72 -6.63 2.04
CA ARG A 12 -1.93 -7.45 2.15
C ARG A 12 -1.88 -8.62 1.18
N ARG A 13 -2.67 -9.68 1.44
CA ARG A 13 -2.91 -10.75 0.46
C ARG A 13 -3.42 -10.14 -0.85
N PHE A 14 -2.85 -10.54 -1.98
CA PHE A 14 -3.30 -10.08 -3.29
C PHE A 14 -4.62 -10.77 -3.64
N ALA A 15 -5.69 -9.99 -3.64
CA ALA A 15 -7.03 -10.36 -4.06
C ALA A 15 -7.62 -9.18 -4.85
N THR A 16 -8.47 -9.46 -5.83
CA THR A 16 -8.97 -8.45 -6.78
C THR A 16 -9.71 -7.31 -6.09
N TYR A 17 -10.48 -7.59 -5.03
CA TYR A 17 -11.22 -6.56 -4.29
C TYR A 17 -10.32 -5.59 -3.50
N LYS A 18 -9.06 -5.96 -3.21
CA LYS A 18 -8.10 -5.09 -2.51
C LYS A 18 -7.43 -4.08 -3.43
N ARG A 19 -7.64 -4.22 -4.74
CA ARG A 19 -7.24 -3.27 -5.79
C ARG A 19 -5.78 -2.79 -5.72
N ALA A 20 -4.84 -3.70 -5.49
CA ALA A 20 -3.42 -3.34 -5.41
C ALA A 20 -2.89 -2.61 -6.67
N THR A 21 -3.49 -2.87 -7.84
CA THR A 21 -3.16 -2.21 -9.11
C THR A 21 -3.83 -0.86 -9.32
N LEU A 22 -4.69 -0.38 -8.39
CA LEU A 22 -5.42 0.88 -8.58
C LEU A 22 -4.48 2.07 -8.80
N LEU A 23 -3.38 2.11 -8.05
CA LEU A 23 -2.36 3.16 -8.19
C LEU A 23 -1.69 3.15 -9.56
N LEU A 24 -1.70 2.00 -10.25
CA LEU A 24 -1.06 1.79 -11.55
C LEU A 24 -1.99 2.11 -12.72
N ARG A 25 -3.27 2.41 -12.46
CA ARG A 25 -4.24 2.75 -13.51
C ARG A 25 -3.87 4.04 -14.24
N ASP A 26 -3.32 5.02 -13.51
CA ASP A 26 -2.81 6.28 -14.07
C ASP A 26 -1.28 6.36 -13.86
N ARG A 27 -0.55 5.67 -14.74
CA ARG A 27 0.92 5.55 -14.67
C ARG A 27 1.60 6.90 -14.79
N ALA A 28 1.12 7.78 -15.69
CA ALA A 28 1.70 9.09 -15.90
C ALA A 28 1.57 9.98 -14.65
N ARG A 29 0.44 9.92 -13.94
CA ARG A 29 0.29 10.60 -12.65
C ARG A 29 1.17 9.98 -11.58
N LEU A 30 1.21 8.65 -11.47
CA LEU A 30 2.05 7.97 -10.48
C LEU A 30 3.53 8.30 -10.69
N ALA A 31 4.01 8.24 -11.94
CA ALA A 31 5.38 8.56 -12.31
C ALA A 31 5.76 9.98 -11.89
N ARG A 32 4.90 10.98 -12.17
CA ARG A 32 5.09 12.37 -11.72
C ARG A 32 5.19 12.49 -10.19
N LEU A 33 4.37 11.74 -9.45
CA LEU A 33 4.40 11.76 -7.98
C LEU A 33 5.71 11.19 -7.43
N VAL A 34 6.14 10.03 -7.93
CA VAL A 34 7.31 9.34 -7.37
C VAL A 34 8.66 9.88 -7.84
N SER A 35 8.67 10.60 -8.98
CA SER A 35 9.89 11.17 -9.57
C SER A 35 10.22 12.60 -9.12
N ASN A 36 9.40 13.20 -8.25
CA ASN A 36 9.65 14.55 -7.78
C ASN A 36 10.89 14.59 -6.85
N PRO A 37 11.98 15.29 -7.22
CA PRO A 37 13.20 15.32 -6.42
C PRO A 37 13.08 16.19 -5.16
N GLU A 38 12.19 17.19 -5.15
CA GLU A 38 11.95 18.06 -3.99
C GLU A 38 11.02 17.41 -2.95
N ARG A 39 10.18 16.48 -3.40
CA ARG A 39 9.21 15.75 -2.57
C ARG A 39 9.28 14.26 -2.88
N PRO A 40 10.40 13.58 -2.53
CA PRO A 40 10.60 12.20 -2.90
C PRO A 40 9.60 11.28 -2.18
N VAL A 41 9.02 10.34 -2.94
CA VAL A 41 8.06 9.36 -2.44
C VAL A 41 8.58 7.95 -2.70
N LEU A 42 8.51 7.08 -1.68
CA LEU A 42 8.82 5.66 -1.76
C LEU A 42 7.56 4.85 -1.49
N LEU A 43 7.17 3.99 -2.42
CA LEU A 43 6.05 3.06 -2.22
C LEU A 43 6.59 1.65 -1.94
N LEU A 44 6.23 1.11 -0.79
CA LEU A 44 6.55 -0.24 -0.38
C LEU A 44 5.32 -1.12 -0.51
N PHE A 45 5.38 -2.10 -1.41
CA PHE A 45 4.38 -3.14 -1.55
C PHE A 45 4.87 -4.43 -0.91
N ALA A 46 3.99 -5.16 -0.24
CA ALA A 46 4.29 -6.49 0.24
C ALA A 46 3.03 -7.37 0.24
N GLY A 47 3.23 -8.68 0.16
CA GLY A 47 2.14 -9.64 0.26
C GLY A 47 2.34 -10.85 -0.63
N LYS A 48 1.38 -11.76 -0.56
CA LYS A 48 1.38 -13.02 -1.31
C LYS A 48 0.01 -13.21 -1.94
N ALA A 49 -0.01 -13.77 -3.15
CA ALA A 49 -1.23 -14.33 -3.72
C ALA A 49 -1.40 -15.75 -3.17
N HIS A 50 -2.64 -16.21 -3.04
CA HIS A 50 -2.87 -17.59 -2.62
C HIS A 50 -2.50 -18.54 -3.77
N PRO A 51 -1.94 -19.75 -3.50
CA PRO A 51 -1.53 -20.67 -4.55
C PRO A 51 -2.65 -21.09 -5.51
N ALA A 52 -3.90 -21.07 -5.06
CA ALA A 52 -5.07 -21.37 -5.90
C ALA A 52 -5.76 -20.12 -6.51
N ASP A 53 -5.27 -18.91 -6.23
CA ASP A 53 -5.87 -17.65 -6.67
C ASP A 53 -5.12 -17.10 -7.90
N GLU A 54 -5.48 -17.59 -9.08
CA GLU A 54 -4.86 -17.16 -10.33
C GLU A 54 -5.02 -15.66 -10.64
N PRO A 55 -6.19 -15.04 -10.42
CA PRO A 55 -6.33 -13.59 -10.52
C PRO A 55 -5.35 -12.84 -9.62
N GLY A 56 -5.18 -13.27 -8.36
CA GLY A 56 -4.22 -12.69 -7.43
C GLY A 56 -2.76 -12.82 -7.91
N LYS A 57 -2.40 -13.97 -8.49
CA LYS A 57 -1.06 -14.19 -9.08
C LYS A 57 -0.83 -13.33 -10.32
N TYR A 58 -1.84 -13.13 -11.16
CA TYR A 58 -1.74 -12.24 -12.31
C TYR A 58 -1.47 -10.80 -11.86
N VAL A 59 -2.24 -10.29 -10.91
CA VAL A 59 -2.04 -8.97 -10.29
C VAL A 59 -0.62 -8.81 -9.76
N LEU A 60 -0.12 -9.82 -9.03
CA LEU A 60 1.25 -9.80 -8.50
C LEU A 60 2.31 -9.72 -9.60
N ARG A 61 2.16 -10.49 -10.68
CA ARG A 61 3.08 -10.47 -11.83
C ARG A 61 3.08 -9.12 -12.53
N GLU A 62 1.91 -8.56 -12.79
CA GLU A 62 1.76 -7.24 -13.42
C GLU A 62 2.45 -6.16 -12.57
N MET A 63 2.23 -6.18 -11.26
CA MET A 63 2.87 -5.26 -10.32
C MET A 63 4.39 -5.37 -10.33
N ARG A 64 4.95 -6.59 -10.29
CA ARG A 64 6.40 -6.79 -10.36
C ARG A 64 6.97 -6.25 -11.67
N GLN A 65 6.33 -6.53 -12.80
CA GLN A 65 6.79 -6.03 -14.09
C GLN A 65 6.79 -4.50 -14.15
N LEU A 66 5.76 -3.86 -13.59
CA LEU A 66 5.67 -2.40 -13.55
C LEU A 66 6.76 -1.77 -12.69
N MET A 67 7.05 -2.35 -11.52
CA MET A 67 8.09 -1.83 -10.62
C MET A 67 9.50 -1.91 -11.21
N MET A 68 9.72 -2.79 -12.19
CA MET A 68 11.00 -2.92 -12.91
C MET A 68 11.14 -1.94 -14.08
N SER A 69 10.11 -1.16 -14.41
CA SER A 69 10.21 -0.12 -15.44
C SER A 69 11.08 1.05 -14.99
N GLN A 70 11.72 1.73 -15.95
CA GLN A 70 12.67 2.82 -15.67
C GLN A 70 12.07 3.98 -14.87
N GLU A 71 10.77 4.24 -15.03
CA GLU A 71 10.06 5.30 -14.31
C GLU A 71 9.80 4.98 -12.82
N PHE A 72 9.70 3.69 -12.46
CA PHE A 72 9.35 3.25 -11.10
C PHE A 72 10.50 2.60 -10.33
N MET A 73 11.57 2.19 -11.04
CA MET A 73 12.73 1.53 -10.44
C MET A 73 13.32 2.35 -9.29
N GLY A 74 13.48 1.72 -8.12
CA GLY A 74 14.01 2.36 -6.91
C GLY A 74 13.04 3.30 -6.17
N ARG A 75 11.83 3.50 -6.70
CA ARG A 75 10.78 4.37 -6.12
C ARG A 75 9.54 3.59 -5.70
N ILE A 76 9.28 2.47 -6.37
CA ILE A 76 8.26 1.51 -6.00
C ILE A 76 8.95 0.16 -5.83
N ILE A 77 8.88 -0.39 -4.62
CA ILE A 77 9.61 -1.60 -4.23
C ILE A 77 8.60 -2.67 -3.80
N PHE A 78 8.70 -3.84 -4.41
CA PHE A 78 8.02 -5.03 -3.94
C PHE A 78 8.92 -5.78 -2.95
N LEU A 79 8.42 -5.99 -1.74
CA LEU A 79 9.08 -6.75 -0.70
C LEU A 79 8.49 -8.17 -0.69
N GLU A 80 9.35 -9.12 -1.05
CA GLU A 80 9.01 -10.54 -1.07
C GLU A 80 8.95 -11.13 0.34
N ASP A 81 8.48 -12.37 0.45
CA ASP A 81 8.49 -13.13 1.70
C ASP A 81 7.79 -12.47 2.89
N TYR A 82 6.72 -11.71 2.61
CA TYR A 82 5.89 -11.11 3.64
C TYR A 82 5.49 -12.10 4.73
N ASP A 83 6.02 -11.84 5.93
CA ASP A 83 5.83 -12.57 7.16
C ASP A 83 5.52 -11.60 8.30
N LEU A 84 5.48 -12.10 9.54
CA LEU A 84 5.16 -11.27 10.69
C LEU A 84 6.26 -10.24 11.00
N GLN A 85 7.52 -10.57 10.74
CA GLN A 85 8.64 -9.67 11.00
C GLN A 85 8.63 -8.49 10.03
N LEU A 86 8.43 -8.76 8.74
CA LEU A 86 8.27 -7.72 7.73
C LEU A 86 7.01 -6.90 7.97
N ALA A 87 5.90 -7.55 8.34
CA ALA A 87 4.67 -6.84 8.72
C ALA A 87 4.91 -5.85 9.85
N ARG A 88 5.63 -6.26 10.91
CA ARG A 88 5.97 -5.40 12.05
C ARG A 88 6.81 -4.21 11.61
N SER A 89 7.83 -4.43 10.77
CA SER A 89 8.68 -3.35 10.25
C SER A 89 7.91 -2.37 9.37
N LEU A 90 6.97 -2.85 8.56
CA LEU A 90 6.18 -1.98 7.68
C LEU A 90 5.18 -1.13 8.46
N VAL A 91 4.35 -1.73 9.32
CA VAL A 91 3.30 -0.98 10.04
C VAL A 91 3.86 0.06 11.00
N SER A 92 5.11 -0.09 11.46
CA SER A 92 5.78 0.90 12.31
C SER A 92 6.73 1.84 11.56
N GLY A 93 7.19 1.45 10.37
CA GLY A 93 8.29 2.13 9.68
C GLY A 93 7.87 3.07 8.55
N VAL A 94 6.67 2.90 7.98
CA VAL A 94 6.14 3.79 6.92
C VAL A 94 5.52 5.05 7.53
N ASP A 95 5.35 6.11 6.75
CA ASP A 95 4.70 7.34 7.19
C ASP A 95 3.18 7.26 7.02
N VAL A 96 2.74 6.69 5.91
CA VAL A 96 1.31 6.51 5.58
C VAL A 96 1.04 5.06 5.19
N TRP A 97 -0.01 4.49 5.78
CA TRP A 97 -0.52 3.16 5.46
C TRP A 97 -1.70 3.24 4.48
N LEU A 98 -1.57 2.55 3.35
CA LEU A 98 -2.54 2.57 2.26
C LEU A 98 -3.44 1.35 2.30
N ASN A 99 -4.76 1.57 2.18
CA ASN A 99 -5.74 0.50 1.97
C ASN A 99 -6.83 0.99 1.01
N ASN A 100 -7.09 0.31 -0.10
CA ASN A 100 -8.07 0.75 -1.10
C ASN A 100 -9.06 -0.36 -1.50
N PRO A 101 -9.72 -1.02 -0.54
CA PRO A 101 -10.68 -2.08 -0.83
C PRO A 101 -11.88 -1.55 -1.62
N ILE A 102 -12.54 -2.40 -2.39
CA ILE A 102 -13.90 -2.11 -2.91
C ILE A 102 -14.85 -2.17 -1.72
N ALA A 103 -15.54 -1.07 -1.41
CA ALA A 103 -16.57 -1.08 -0.38
C ALA A 103 -17.84 -1.81 -0.86
N PRO A 104 -18.55 -2.57 -0.01
CA PRO A 104 -18.27 -2.87 1.41
C PRO A 104 -17.64 -4.27 1.60
N LEU A 105 -16.60 -4.60 0.82
CA LEU A 105 -16.01 -5.95 0.81
C LEU A 105 -14.93 -6.15 1.86
N GLU A 106 -14.42 -5.10 2.51
CA GLU A 106 -13.49 -5.23 3.63
C GLU A 106 -14.27 -5.29 4.94
N ALA A 107 -14.35 -6.48 5.55
CA ALA A 107 -15.06 -6.63 6.82
C ALA A 107 -14.49 -5.76 7.95
N SER A 108 -13.16 -5.64 8.04
CA SER A 108 -12.49 -4.79 9.03
C SER A 108 -11.16 -4.29 8.48
N GLY A 109 -10.09 -5.07 8.58
CA GLY A 109 -8.76 -4.69 8.09
C GLY A 109 -7.79 -4.30 9.21
N THR A 110 -7.31 -5.29 9.96
CA THR A 110 -6.51 -5.06 11.19
C THR A 110 -5.12 -4.43 10.97
N SER A 111 -4.59 -4.43 9.74
CA SER A 111 -3.28 -3.84 9.45
C SER A 111 -3.29 -2.32 9.62
N GLY A 112 -4.40 -1.66 9.29
CA GLY A 112 -4.54 -0.22 9.48
C GLY A 112 -4.59 0.16 10.96
N ILE A 113 -5.28 -0.65 11.79
CA ILE A 113 -5.29 -0.50 13.26
C ILE A 113 -3.85 -0.56 13.80
N LYS A 114 -3.05 -1.53 13.35
CA LYS A 114 -1.64 -1.67 13.76
C LYS A 114 -0.82 -0.44 13.36
N ALA A 115 -1.02 0.08 12.15
CA ALA A 115 -0.34 1.28 11.69
C ALA A 115 -0.72 2.51 12.55
N ALA A 116 -2.01 2.68 12.85
CA ALA A 116 -2.51 3.76 13.71
C ALA A 116 -1.90 3.71 15.12
N ILE A 117 -1.85 2.54 15.74
CA ILE A 117 -1.22 2.35 17.07
C ILE A 117 0.27 2.72 17.04
N ASN A 118 0.95 2.54 15.91
CA ASN A 118 2.35 2.95 15.73
C ASN A 118 2.50 4.44 15.35
N GLY A 119 1.43 5.23 15.43
CA GLY A 119 1.42 6.65 15.11
C GLY A 119 1.48 6.96 13.61
N ARG A 120 1.07 6.02 12.76
CA ARG A 120 1.11 6.19 11.30
C ARG A 120 -0.24 6.62 10.75
N LEU A 121 -0.20 7.51 9.76
CA LEU A 121 -1.40 8.01 9.11
C LEU A 121 -1.99 6.93 8.21
N ASN A 122 -3.31 6.92 8.05
CA ASN A 122 -3.98 6.03 7.13
C ASN A 122 -4.57 6.81 5.95
N LEU A 123 -4.51 6.22 4.76
CA LEU A 123 -5.19 6.71 3.56
C LEU A 123 -6.02 5.56 3.02
N SER A 124 -7.34 5.63 3.20
CA SER A 124 -8.22 4.51 2.87
C SER A 124 -9.64 4.89 2.51
N ILE A 125 -10.32 3.96 1.83
CA ILE A 125 -11.77 4.00 1.61
C ILE A 125 -12.47 3.85 2.96
N LEU A 126 -13.58 4.56 3.16
CA LEU A 126 -14.43 4.42 4.35
C LEU A 126 -15.19 3.08 4.35
N ASP A 127 -14.45 2.01 4.62
CA ASP A 127 -14.93 0.62 4.73
C ASP A 127 -14.19 -0.09 5.88
N GLY A 128 -14.81 -1.15 6.41
CA GLY A 128 -14.30 -1.91 7.54
C GLY A 128 -13.88 -1.01 8.72
N TRP A 129 -12.70 -1.26 9.29
CA TRP A 129 -12.21 -0.56 10.48
C TRP A 129 -12.02 0.94 10.26
N TRP A 130 -11.79 1.37 9.02
CA TRP A 130 -11.50 2.78 8.73
C TRP A 130 -12.77 3.63 8.78
N ALA A 131 -13.92 3.05 8.46
CA ALA A 131 -15.21 3.71 8.66
C ALA A 131 -15.48 4.02 10.14
N GLU A 132 -14.96 3.20 11.06
CA GLU A 132 -15.09 3.40 12.51
C GLU A 132 -14.00 4.32 13.08
N GLY A 133 -12.77 4.21 12.55
CA GLY A 133 -11.59 4.85 13.12
C GLY A 133 -11.23 6.23 12.55
N TRP A 134 -11.88 6.69 11.48
CA TRP A 134 -11.53 7.96 10.84
C TRP A 134 -12.07 9.17 11.62
N MET A 135 -11.18 10.08 12.01
CA MET A 135 -11.50 11.28 12.81
C MET A 135 -11.23 12.60 12.07
N GLN A 136 -11.01 12.56 10.76
CA GLN A 136 -10.68 13.71 9.89
C GLN A 136 -9.31 14.38 10.14
N ASP A 137 -8.64 14.07 11.24
CA ASP A 137 -7.31 14.57 11.60
C ASP A 137 -6.22 13.47 11.65
N ASN A 138 -6.61 12.20 11.53
CA ASN A 138 -5.75 11.02 11.66
C ASN A 138 -5.40 10.34 10.33
N GLY A 139 -5.57 11.06 9.22
CA GLY A 139 -5.36 10.59 7.86
C GLY A 139 -6.48 11.00 6.93
N TRP A 140 -6.75 10.18 5.92
CA TRP A 140 -7.68 10.48 4.85
C TRP A 140 -8.68 9.34 4.64
N GLY A 141 -9.97 9.69 4.71
CA GLY A 141 -11.07 8.89 4.19
C GLY A 141 -11.40 9.33 2.76
N ILE A 142 -11.49 8.37 1.83
CA ILE A 142 -11.82 8.61 0.40
C ILE A 142 -13.09 7.87 0.01
#